data_AF-A0A0G4K5T1-F1
#
_entry.id   AF-A0A0G4K5T1-F1
#
_cell.length_a   1.000
_cell.length_b   1.000
_cell.length_c   1.000
_cell.angle_alpha   90.00
_cell.angle_beta   90.00
_cell.angle_gamma   90.00
#
_symmetry.space_group_name_H-M   'P 1'
#
loop_
_entity.id
_entity.type
_entity.pdbx_description
1 polymer ?
#
loop_
_entity_poly.entity_id
_entity_poly.type
_entity_poly.pdbx_seq_one_letter_code
_entity_poly.pdbx_strand_id
1 'polypeptide(L)' 'MIELLEAIKNNDFERVKVFISNGADVNIKNRYGNTPLNTASGFGYF' A
#
# COMPACT_ATOMS: atom_id res chain seq x y z
N MET A 1 -8.22 -1.84 6.09
CA MET A 1 -6.81 -1.40 6.29
C MET A 1 -5.78 -2.37 5.68
N ILE A 2 -6.10 -3.67 5.53
CA ILE A 2 -5.20 -4.68 4.91
C ILE A 2 -5.14 -4.55 3.37
N GLU A 3 -6.19 -4.00 2.74
CA GLU A 3 -6.40 -4.03 1.28
C GLU A 3 -5.37 -3.23 0.46
N LEU A 4 -5.00 -2.00 0.87
CA LEU A 4 -3.99 -1.20 0.17
C LEU A 4 -2.60 -1.86 0.24
N LEU A 5 -2.23 -2.38 1.41
CA LEU A 5 -0.95 -3.06 1.62
C LEU A 5 -0.86 -4.38 0.85
N GLU A 6 -1.98 -5.08 0.70
CA GLU A 6 -2.07 -6.31 -0.08
C GLU A 6 -1.91 -6.03 -1.58
N ALA A 7 -2.56 -4.99 -2.10
CA ALA A 7 -2.36 -4.55 -3.48
C ALA A 7 -0.89 -4.16 -3.76
N ILE A 8 -0.23 -3.47 -2.82
CA ILE A 8 1.19 -3.14 -2.92
C ILE A 8 2.07 -4.39 -2.95
N LYS A 9 1.83 -5.36 -2.06
CA LYS A 9 2.59 -6.63 -2.04
C LYS A 9 2.44 -7.43 -3.33
N ASN A 10 1.29 -7.32 -3.99
CA ASN A 10 1.00 -8.01 -5.24
C ASN A 10 1.45 -7.21 -6.47
N ASN A 11 2.06 -6.04 -6.30
CA ASN A 11 2.42 -5.11 -7.39
C ASN A 11 1.20 -4.73 -8.28
N ASP A 12 0.01 -4.69 -7.69
CA ASP A 12 -1.26 -4.42 -8.38
C ASP A 12 -1.56 -2.91 -8.37
N PHE A 13 -0.90 -2.19 -9.30
CA PHE A 13 -0.98 -0.74 -9.39
C PHE A 13 -2.40 -0.21 -9.63
N GLU A 14 -3.22 -0.91 -10.41
CA GLU A 14 -4.59 -0.46 -10.69
C GLU A 14 -5.45 -0.52 -9.42
N ARG A 15 -5.29 -1.58 -8.63
CA ARG A 15 -6.00 -1.70 -7.37
C ARG A 15 -5.50 -0.69 -6.33
N VAL A 16 -4.20 -0.39 -6.31
CA VAL A 16 -3.65 0.72 -5.50
C VAL A 16 -4.31 2.06 -5.87
N LYS A 17 -4.44 2.39 -7.16
CA LYS A 17 -5.10 3.63 -7.62
C LYS A 17 -6.56 3.71 -7.19
N VAL A 18 -7.31 2.60 -7.30
CA VAL A 18 -8.71 2.53 -6.87
C VAL A 18 -8.82 2.81 -5.37
N PHE A 19 -7.97 2.19 -4.55
CA PHE A 19 -8.00 2.41 -3.11
C PHE A 19 -7.64 3.85 -2.72
N ILE A 20 -6.61 4.43 -3.34
CA ILE A 20 -6.25 5.84 -3.11
C ILE A 20 -7.39 6.77 -3.52
N SER A 21 -8.02 6.53 -4.69
CA SER A 21 -9.16 7.32 -5.18
C SER A 21 -10.38 7.22 -4.26
N ASN A 22 -10.56 6.08 -3.58
CA ASN A 22 -11.61 5.88 -2.59
C ASN A 22 -11.27 6.43 -1.20
N GLY A 23 -10.17 7.18 -1.05
CA GLY A 23 -9.79 7.81 0.22
C GLY A 23 -9.08 6.87 1.19
N ALA A 24 -8.43 5.81 0.71
CA ALA A 24 -7.58 4.99 1.57
C ALA A 24 -6.50 5.84 2.22
N ASP A 25 -6.35 5.71 3.54
CA ASP A 25 -5.29 6.39 4.28
C ASP A 25 -3.93 5.79 3.90
N VAL A 26 -3.09 6.62 3.26
CA VAL A 26 -1.75 6.24 2.80
C VAL A 26 -0.71 6.26 3.91
N ASN A 27 -1.06 6.71 5.11
CA ASN A 27 -0.18 6.78 6.27
C ASN A 27 -0.41 5.65 7.29
N ILE A 28 -1.32 4.71 6.99
CA ILE A 28 -1.59 3.56 7.85
C ILE A 28 -0.31 2.79 8.13
N LYS A 29 -0.11 2.36 9.37
CA LYS A 29 1.00 1.50 9.73
C LYS A 29 0.52 0.05 9.82
N ASN A 30 1.25 -0.86 9.19
CA ASN A 30 1.01 -2.28 9.36
C ASN A 30 1.54 -2.76 10.73
N ARG A 31 1.39 -4.06 11.03
CA ARG A 31 1.87 -4.67 12.29
C ARG A 31 3.37 -4.54 12.55
N TYR A 32 4.15 -4.18 11.52
CA TYR A 32 5.59 -3.96 11.60
C TYR A 32 5.94 -2.46 11.69
N GLY A 33 4.95 -1.57 11.77
CA GLY A 33 5.15 -0.12 11.79
C GLY A 33 5.39 0.51 10.41
N ASN A 34 5.33 -0.27 9.32
CA ASN A 34 5.60 0.21 7.97
C ASN A 34 4.35 0.84 7.35
N THR A 35 4.54 1.98 6.67
CA THR A 35 3.53 2.59 5.81
C THR A 35 3.39 1.85 4.46
N PRO A 36 2.32 2.11 3.69
CA PRO A 36 2.24 1.77 2.28
C PRO A 36 3.51 2.06 1.49
N LEU A 37 4.08 3.26 1.65
CA LEU A 37 5.31 3.65 0.96
C LEU A 37 6.51 2.80 1.41
N ASN A 38 6.70 2.61 2.71
CA ASN A 38 7.77 1.72 3.21
C ASN A 38 7.62 0.29 2.67
N THR A 39 6.38 -0.18 2.55
CA THR A 39 6.09 -1.50 1.99
C THR A 39 6.49 -1.56 0.52
N ALA A 40 6.06 -0.60 -0.30
CA ALA A 40 6.41 -0.53 -1.73
C ALA A 40 7.94 -0.47 -1.94
N SER A 41 8.64 0.40 -1.20
CA SER A 41 10.10 0.50 -1.28
C SER A 41 10.81 -0.79 -0.87
N GLY A 42 10.29 -1.52 0.12
CA GLY A 42 10.84 -2.80 0.56
C GLY A 42 10.76 -3.91 -0.50
N PHE A 43 9.81 -3.80 -1.45
CA PHE A 43 9.69 -4.71 -2.60
C PHE A 43 10.40 -4.20 -3.86
N GLY A 44 11.03 -3.02 -3.81
CA GLY A 44 11.70 -2.41 -4.97
C GLY A 44 10.73 -1.78 -5.98
N TYR A 45 9.54 -1.40 -5.53
CA TYR A 45 8.57 -0.64 -6.35
C TYR A 45 8.79 0.85 -6.04
N PHE A 46 9.22 1.62 -7.04
CA PHE A 46 9.57 3.05 -6.96
C PHE A 46 8.67 3.89 -7.87
#